data_AF-A0A944SX47-F1
#
_entry.id   AF-A0A944SX47-F1
#
_cell.length_a   1.000
_cell.length_b   1.000
_cell.length_c   1.000
_cell.angle_alpha   90.00
_cell.angle_beta   90.00
_cell.angle_gamma   90.00
#
_symmetry.space_group_name_H-M   'P 1'
#
loop_
_entity.id
_entity.type
_entity.pdbx_description
1 polymer ?
#
loop_
_entity_poly.entity_id
_entity_poly.type
_entity_poly.pdbx_seq_one_letter_code
_entity_poly.pdbx_strand_id
1 'polypeptide(L)'
;MNTIDDNIISNWAGKLDKESFFQEHEISKTSKTQFTHKRFNQTNIAPCTQLWKWMVIYWDGSVVLCCADMFSQTIVGDLKSDSISEIWNGPNMKSYRNQMVGRKRFEVPLCQDCDIHLSWHNLKEYYDKDGDFRRDRKFIMG
;
A
#
# COMPACT_ATOMS: atom_id res chain seq x y z
N MET A 1 -3.25 29.80 -2.98
CA MET A 1 -3.18 28.58 -2.15
C MET A 1 -3.11 27.40 -3.10
N ASN A 2 -2.11 26.51 -2.97
CA ASN A 2 -2.09 25.28 -3.76
C ASN A 2 -3.39 24.54 -3.51
N THR A 3 -4.10 24.13 -4.57
CA THR A 3 -5.31 23.32 -4.44
C THR A 3 -4.97 22.09 -3.61
N ILE A 4 -5.64 21.93 -2.47
CA ILE A 4 -5.58 20.68 -1.71
C ILE A 4 -6.12 19.64 -2.67
N ASP A 5 -5.24 18.74 -3.13
CA ASP A 5 -5.66 17.61 -3.93
C ASP A 5 -6.72 16.86 -3.12
N ASP A 6 -7.90 16.65 -3.69
CA ASP A 6 -8.98 15.85 -3.11
C ASP A 6 -8.46 14.49 -2.61
N ASN A 7 -7.33 14.02 -3.12
CA ASN A 7 -6.67 12.78 -2.76
C ASN A 7 -5.81 12.84 -1.48
N ILE A 8 -5.39 14.03 -1.01
CA ILE A 8 -4.65 14.20 0.26
C ILE A 8 -5.60 14.10 1.45
N ILE A 9 -6.87 14.46 1.24
CA ILE A 9 -7.93 14.28 2.23
C ILE A 9 -8.28 12.79 2.25
N SER A 10 -7.48 12.03 2.98
CA SER A 10 -7.74 10.63 3.24
C SER A 10 -9.05 10.52 4.00
N ASN A 11 -9.90 9.58 3.58
CA ASN A 11 -11.03 9.19 4.40
C ASN A 11 -10.46 8.37 5.56
N TRP A 12 -10.21 9.00 6.71
CA TRP A 12 -9.66 8.36 7.91
C TRP A 12 -10.63 7.28 8.41
N ALA A 13 -10.50 6.06 7.86
CA ALA A 13 -11.32 4.91 8.21
C ALA A 13 -12.84 5.18 8.20
N GLY A 14 -13.33 6.00 7.24
CA GLY A 14 -14.76 6.34 7.15
C GLY A 14 -15.23 7.44 8.10
N LYS A 15 -14.34 8.03 8.93
CA LYS A 15 -14.70 9.04 9.93
C LYS A 15 -14.69 10.48 9.42
N LEU A 16 -14.15 10.72 8.23
CA LEU A 16 -14.11 12.05 7.66
C LEU A 16 -15.22 12.20 6.63
N ASP A 17 -16.19 13.05 6.94
CA ASP A 17 -17.19 13.51 5.98
C ASP A 17 -16.53 14.49 5.00
N LYS A 18 -16.08 13.92 3.89
CA LYS A 18 -15.35 14.64 2.84
C LYS A 18 -16.22 15.71 2.20
N GLU A 19 -17.52 15.48 2.06
CA GLU A 19 -18.41 16.40 1.35
C GLU A 19 -18.67 17.65 2.16
N SER A 20 -19.00 17.48 3.45
CA SER A 20 -19.16 18.59 4.39
C SER A 20 -17.87 19.42 4.50
N PHE A 21 -16.70 18.77 4.58
CA PHE A 21 -15.42 19.46 4.64
C PHE A 21 -15.14 20.33 3.40
N PHE A 22 -15.40 19.80 2.21
CA PHE A 22 -15.20 20.57 0.97
C PHE A 22 -16.14 21.76 0.85
N GLN A 23 -17.38 21.60 1.32
CA GLN A 23 -18.37 22.66 1.33
C GLN A 23 -18.00 23.77 2.32
N GLU A 24 -17.59 23.40 3.54
CA GLU A 24 -17.19 24.35 4.59
C GLU A 24 -16.01 25.23 4.17
N HIS A 25 -15.06 24.67 3.40
CA HIS A 25 -13.83 25.37 3.01
C HIS A 25 -13.84 25.92 1.57
N GLU A 26 -14.99 25.91 0.89
CA GLU A 26 -15.17 26.44 -0.47
C GLU A 26 -14.14 25.88 -1.48
N ILE A 27 -13.76 24.61 -1.32
CA ILE A 27 -12.74 23.97 -2.16
C ILE A 27 -13.39 23.54 -3.49
N SER A 28 -12.84 24.02 -4.61
CA SER A 28 -13.39 23.80 -5.95
C SER A 28 -13.13 22.38 -6.47
N LYS A 29 -14.20 21.64 -6.81
CA LYS A 29 -14.17 20.28 -7.43
C LYS A 29 -13.66 20.24 -8.89
N THR A 30 -13.27 21.37 -9.50
CA THR A 30 -13.00 21.45 -10.96
C THR A 30 -11.61 20.98 -11.41
N SER A 31 -10.69 20.63 -10.51
CA SER A 31 -9.46 19.96 -10.95
C SER A 31 -9.77 18.50 -11.30
N LYS A 32 -10.08 18.24 -12.58
CA LYS A 32 -10.13 16.89 -13.14
C LYS A 32 -8.77 16.23 -13.00
N THR A 33 -8.49 15.55 -11.89
CA THR A 33 -7.39 14.59 -11.82
C THR A 33 -7.79 13.39 -12.68
N GLN A 34 -7.26 13.36 -13.90
CA GLN A 34 -7.63 12.41 -14.94
C GLN A 34 -7.39 10.94 -14.53
N PHE A 35 -6.56 10.69 -13.52
CA PHE A 35 -6.46 9.40 -12.80
C PHE A 35 -6.07 9.67 -11.34
N THR A 36 -7.01 9.52 -10.40
CA THR A 36 -6.69 9.63 -8.97
C THR A 36 -5.84 8.43 -8.55
N HIS A 37 -4.67 8.65 -7.96
CA HIS A 37 -3.74 7.58 -7.54
C HIS A 37 -4.41 6.52 -6.65
N LYS A 38 -5.37 6.97 -5.82
CA LYS A 38 -6.17 6.11 -4.96
C LYS A 38 -7.04 5.12 -5.75
N ARG A 39 -7.81 5.59 -6.73
CA ARG A 39 -8.63 4.70 -7.59
C ARG A 39 -7.76 3.73 -8.40
N PHE A 40 -6.61 4.19 -8.90
CA PHE A 40 -5.68 3.31 -9.61
C PHE A 40 -5.15 2.22 -8.68
N ASN A 41 -4.71 2.55 -7.46
CA ASN A 41 -4.22 1.57 -6.50
C ASN A 41 -5.29 0.55 -6.06
N GLN A 42 -6.55 0.96 -6.01
CA GLN A 42 -7.69 0.08 -5.70
C GLN A 42 -7.97 -0.96 -6.80
N THR A 43 -7.56 -0.71 -8.04
CA THR A 43 -7.69 -1.67 -9.16
C THR A 43 -6.39 -2.34 -9.54
N ASN A 44 -5.27 -1.85 -9.01
CA ASN A 44 -3.94 -2.29 -9.42
C ASN A 44 -3.54 -3.59 -8.72
N ILE A 45 -3.23 -4.62 -9.51
CA ILE A 45 -2.73 -5.93 -9.03
C ILE A 45 -1.19 -5.98 -8.90
N ALA A 46 -0.50 -4.84 -9.03
CA ALA A 46 0.96 -4.80 -8.89
C ALA A 46 1.37 -5.35 -7.51
N PRO A 47 2.43 -6.17 -7.46
CA PRO A 47 2.98 -6.59 -6.18
C PRO A 47 3.51 -5.38 -5.40
N CYS A 48 3.24 -5.33 -4.10
CA CYS A 48 3.81 -4.32 -3.21
C CYS A 48 5.28 -4.66 -2.90
N THR A 49 6.23 -3.83 -3.34
CA THR A 49 7.68 -4.08 -3.11
C THR A 49 8.12 -3.87 -1.66
N GLN A 50 7.26 -3.34 -0.78
CA GLN A 50 7.64 -3.00 0.60
C GLN A 50 8.10 -4.22 1.40
N LEU A 51 7.54 -5.40 1.14
CA LEU A 51 7.87 -6.64 1.86
C LEU A 51 9.34 -7.08 1.70
N TRP A 52 10.08 -6.51 0.76
CA TRP A 52 11.50 -6.76 0.54
C TRP A 52 12.41 -5.62 1.00
N LYS A 53 11.84 -4.47 1.39
CA LYS A 53 12.59 -3.25 1.70
C LYS A 53 12.73 -3.03 3.21
N TRP A 54 11.67 -3.29 3.97
CA TRP A 54 11.66 -3.01 5.40
C TRP A 54 10.79 -3.99 6.19
N MET A 55 11.07 -4.09 7.48
CA MET A 55 10.29 -4.79 8.49
C MET A 55 9.74 -3.76 9.48
N VAL A 56 8.51 -3.95 9.96
CA VAL A 56 7.87 -3.06 10.92
C VAL A 56 7.70 -3.78 12.25
N ILE A 57 8.27 -3.22 13.30
CA ILE A 57 8.30 -3.77 14.65
C ILE A 57 7.54 -2.80 15.56
N TYR A 58 6.58 -3.31 16.32
CA TYR A 58 5.80 -2.53 17.27
C TYR A 58 6.47 -2.48 18.63
N TRP A 59 6.02 -1.54 19.47
CA TRP A 59 6.59 -1.28 20.79
C TRP A 59 6.56 -2.50 21.71
N ASP A 60 5.61 -3.41 21.49
CA ASP A 60 5.43 -4.62 22.26
C ASP A 60 6.26 -5.81 21.75
N GLY A 61 7.06 -5.63 20.71
CA GLY A 61 7.88 -6.67 20.08
C GLY A 61 7.18 -7.42 18.94
N SER A 62 5.89 -7.20 18.72
CA SER A 62 5.19 -7.82 17.58
C SER A 62 5.71 -7.25 16.25
N VAL A 63 5.87 -8.12 15.26
CA VAL A 63 6.30 -7.74 13.90
C VAL A 63 5.10 -7.84 12.98
N VAL A 64 4.78 -6.75 12.27
CA VAL A 64 3.62 -6.66 11.36
C VAL A 64 4.06 -6.56 9.91
N LEU A 65 3.15 -6.88 8.99
CA LEU A 65 3.45 -6.99 7.56
C LEU A 65 3.86 -5.65 6.91
N CYS A 66 3.27 -4.54 7.36
CA CYS A 66 3.47 -3.21 6.75
C CYS A 66 3.24 -2.09 7.78
N CYS A 67 3.80 -0.90 7.54
CA CYS A 67 3.57 0.27 8.39
C CYS A 67 2.12 0.79 8.34
N ALA A 68 1.39 0.46 7.27
CA ALA A 68 -0.04 0.71 7.15
C ALA A 68 -0.88 -0.18 8.07
N ASP A 69 -0.31 -1.24 8.66
CA ASP A 69 -1.00 -2.19 9.52
C ASP A 69 -1.20 -1.66 10.94
N MET A 70 -1.81 -0.48 11.08
CA MET A 70 -1.94 0.26 12.36
C MET A 70 -2.67 -0.51 13.47
N PHE A 71 -3.42 -1.56 13.11
CA PHE A 71 -4.21 -2.38 14.03
C PHE A 71 -3.66 -3.80 14.18
N SER A 72 -2.44 -4.06 13.70
CA SER A 72 -1.78 -5.37 13.76
C SER A 72 -2.65 -6.51 13.19
N GLN A 73 -3.36 -6.25 12.09
CA GLN A 73 -4.21 -7.25 11.43
C GLN A 73 -3.38 -8.42 10.89
N THR A 74 -2.11 -8.17 10.53
CA THR A 74 -1.24 -9.13 9.89
C THR A 74 0.11 -9.23 10.60
N ILE A 75 0.12 -9.93 11.74
CA ILE A 75 1.34 -10.26 12.48
C ILE A 75 2.13 -11.34 11.71
N VAL A 76 3.42 -11.11 11.53
CA VAL A 76 4.35 -12.01 10.83
C VAL A 76 5.38 -12.66 11.76
N GLY A 77 5.54 -12.16 12.99
CA GLY A 77 6.40 -12.74 14.03
C GLY A 77 6.38 -11.94 15.33
N ASP A 78 7.17 -12.37 16.33
CA ASP A 78 7.34 -11.69 17.63
C ASP A 78 8.82 -11.76 18.05
N LEU A 79 9.43 -10.62 18.35
CA LEU A 79 10.84 -10.55 18.76
C LEU A 79 11.11 -11.04 20.19
N LYS A 80 10.07 -11.37 20.96
CA LYS A 80 10.21 -12.10 22.24
C LYS A 80 10.55 -13.57 22.03
N SER A 81 10.16 -14.16 20.90
CA SER A 81 10.36 -15.58 20.58
C SER A 81 11.40 -15.83 19.49
N ASP A 82 11.46 -14.96 18.47
CA ASP A 82 12.23 -15.21 17.26
C ASP A 82 13.20 -14.05 16.96
N SER A 83 14.34 -14.36 16.35
CA SER A 83 15.24 -13.32 15.84
C SER A 83 14.68 -12.65 14.59
N ILE A 84 15.18 -11.43 14.31
CA ILE A 84 14.83 -10.68 13.08
C ILE A 84 15.06 -11.53 11.82
N SER A 85 16.16 -12.31 11.77
CA SER A 85 16.49 -13.14 10.61
C SER A 85 15.50 -14.29 10.41
N GLU A 86 15.08 -14.92 11.51
CA GLU A 86 14.08 -16.00 11.49
C GLU A 86 12.73 -15.49 11.03
N ILE A 87 12.30 -14.32 11.50
CA ILE A 87 11.02 -13.71 11.07
C ILE A 87 11.11 -13.28 9.59
N TRP A 88 12.19 -12.58 9.20
CA TRP A 88 12.37 -12.08 7.83
C TRP A 88 12.41 -13.18 6.78
N ASN A 89 13.06 -14.30 7.10
CA ASN A 89 13.19 -15.47 6.23
C ASN A 89 12.16 -16.57 6.55
N GLY A 90 11.24 -16.28 7.47
CA GLY A 90 10.26 -17.22 8.00
C GLY A 90 9.12 -17.51 7.04
N PRO A 91 8.31 -18.54 7.36
CA PRO A 91 7.22 -18.99 6.51
C PRO A 91 6.15 -17.91 6.31
N ASN A 92 5.82 -17.12 7.34
CA ASN A 92 4.83 -16.04 7.25
C ASN A 92 5.24 -14.99 6.22
N MET A 93 6.45 -14.45 6.36
CA MET A 93 6.96 -13.42 5.45
C MET A 93 7.12 -13.96 4.01
N LYS A 94 7.61 -15.20 3.84
CA LYS A 94 7.69 -15.86 2.54
C LYS A 94 6.32 -16.06 1.89
N SER A 95 5.29 -16.44 2.68
CA SER A 95 3.92 -16.61 2.18
C SER A 95 3.37 -15.32 1.60
N TYR A 96 3.48 -14.20 2.32
CA TYR A 96 3.01 -12.90 1.83
C TYR A 96 3.80 -12.40 0.61
N ARG A 97 5.13 -12.60 0.59
CA ARG A 97 5.95 -12.31 -0.59
C ARG A 97 5.50 -13.12 -1.81
N ASN A 98 5.21 -14.41 -1.64
CA ASN A 98 4.69 -15.26 -2.71
C ASN A 98 3.32 -14.80 -3.21
N GLN A 99 2.42 -14.40 -2.30
CA GLN A 99 1.12 -13.81 -2.68
C GLN A 99 1.31 -12.52 -3.49
N MET A 100 2.25 -11.66 -3.08
CA MET A 100 2.57 -10.44 -3.83
C MET A 100 3.10 -10.78 -5.22
N VAL A 101 4.09 -11.68 -5.35
CA VAL A 101 4.63 -12.12 -6.66
C VAL A 101 3.53 -12.74 -7.53
N GLY A 102 2.62 -13.50 -6.93
CA GLY A 102 1.44 -14.07 -7.58
C GLY A 102 0.34 -13.07 -7.94
N ARG A 103 0.53 -11.77 -7.66
CA ARG A 103 -0.44 -10.68 -7.89
C ARG A 103 -1.75 -10.84 -7.12
N LYS A 104 -1.67 -11.49 -5.97
CA LYS A 104 -2.80 -11.81 -5.08
C LYS A 104 -2.96 -10.78 -3.96
N ARG A 105 -2.58 -9.51 -4.18
CA ARG A 105 -2.66 -8.49 -3.12
C ARG A 105 -4.08 -8.30 -2.58
N PHE A 106 -5.10 -8.50 -3.41
CA PHE A 106 -6.51 -8.42 -3.01
C PHE A 106 -6.98 -9.64 -2.20
N GLU A 107 -6.18 -10.71 -2.13
CA GLU A 107 -6.43 -11.85 -1.23
C GLU A 107 -5.85 -11.60 0.18
N VAL A 108 -4.99 -10.59 0.35
CA VAL A 108 -4.43 -10.20 1.66
C VAL A 108 -5.32 -9.11 2.27
N PRO A 109 -6.02 -9.35 3.40
CA PRO A 109 -7.00 -8.41 3.96
C PRO A 109 -6.47 -7.00 4.19
N LEU A 110 -5.27 -6.87 4.75
CA LEU A 110 -4.61 -5.57 4.94
C LEU A 110 -4.35 -4.84 3.61
N CYS A 111 -4.05 -5.60 2.54
CA CYS A 111 -3.63 -5.02 1.27
C CYS A 111 -4.80 -4.71 0.34
N GLN A 112 -5.95 -5.38 0.47
CA GLN A 112 -7.06 -5.23 -0.47
C GLN A 112 -7.56 -3.77 -0.55
N ASP A 113 -7.62 -3.10 0.60
CA ASP A 113 -8.10 -1.72 0.76
C ASP A 113 -6.96 -0.70 0.84
N CYS A 114 -5.71 -1.16 0.71
CA CYS A 114 -4.53 -0.32 0.86
C CYS A 114 -4.42 0.66 -0.31
N ASP A 115 -4.47 1.96 0.03
CA ASP A 115 -4.24 3.10 -0.88
C ASP A 115 -2.82 3.68 -0.76
N ILE A 116 -2.05 3.22 0.23
CA ILE A 116 -0.67 3.63 0.49
C ILE A 116 0.27 3.04 -0.58
N HIS A 117 0.72 3.94 -1.46
CA HIS A 117 1.94 3.84 -2.25
C HIS A 117 2.29 2.45 -2.79
N LEU A 118 1.52 1.97 -3.77
CA LEU A 118 2.14 1.22 -4.85
C LEU A 118 3.03 2.21 -5.63
N SER A 119 4.26 2.37 -5.15
CA SER A 119 5.42 2.59 -6.03
C SER A 119 5.21 3.60 -7.16
N TRP A 120 4.82 4.85 -6.85
CA TRP A 120 4.75 5.90 -7.88
C TRP A 120 6.10 6.07 -8.58
N HIS A 121 7.19 5.87 -7.83
CA HIS A 121 8.56 5.89 -8.32
C HIS A 121 8.89 4.69 -9.23
N ASN A 122 8.11 3.61 -9.17
CA ASN A 122 8.26 2.45 -10.05
C ASN A 122 7.08 2.32 -11.03
N LEU A 123 6.16 3.28 -11.09
CA LEU A 123 5.07 3.26 -12.09
C LEU A 123 5.66 3.26 -13.48
N LYS A 124 6.61 4.15 -13.79
CA LYS A 124 7.34 4.14 -15.07
C LYS A 124 8.16 2.85 -15.29
N GLU A 125 8.48 2.16 -14.21
CA GLU A 125 9.24 0.92 -14.24
C GLU A 125 8.39 -0.28 -14.63
N TYR A 126 7.11 -0.29 -14.24
CA TYR A 126 6.19 -1.42 -14.41
C TYR A 126 4.97 -1.11 -15.28
N TYR A 127 4.76 0.15 -15.64
CA TYR A 127 3.64 0.66 -16.44
C TYR A 127 4.17 1.61 -17.51
N ASP A 128 3.54 1.60 -18.68
CA ASP A 128 3.85 2.54 -19.73
C ASP A 128 3.15 3.90 -19.53
N LYS A 129 3.33 4.79 -20.50
CA LYS A 129 2.75 6.13 -20.50
C LYS A 129 1.22 6.14 -20.56
N ASP A 130 0.62 5.04 -21.03
CA ASP A 130 -0.81 4.87 -21.21
C ASP A 130 -1.44 4.17 -19.98
N GLY A 131 -0.60 3.77 -19.01
CA GLY A 131 -1.00 3.14 -17.75
C GLY A 131 -1.11 1.62 -17.84
N ASP A 132 -0.67 1.02 -18.94
CA ASP A 132 -0.71 -0.42 -19.16
C ASP A 132 0.50 -1.12 -18.52
N PHE A 133 0.25 -2.29 -17.93
CA PHE A 133 1.29 -3.06 -17.25
C PHE A 133 2.31 -3.65 -18.23
N ARG A 134 3.59 -3.37 -17.98
CA ARG A 134 4.75 -3.84 -18.74
C ARG A 134 5.09 -5.28 -18.40
N ARG A 135 4.55 -6.22 -19.19
CA ARG A 135 4.72 -7.68 -19.00
C ARG A 135 6.16 -8.18 -19.18
N ASP A 136 7.01 -7.39 -19.81
CA ASP A 136 8.44 -7.64 -20.06
C ASP A 136 9.32 -7.46 -18.82
N ARG A 137 8.83 -6.78 -17.78
CA ARG A 137 9.63 -6.45 -16.60
C ARG A 137 9.56 -7.58 -15.58
N LYS A 138 10.71 -8.19 -15.27
CA LYS A 138 10.85 -9.04 -14.08
C LYS A 138 10.67 -8.17 -12.85
N PHE A 139 9.72 -8.53 -12.00
CA PHE A 139 9.62 -7.96 -10.66
C PHE A 139 10.96 -8.14 -9.94
N ILE A 140 11.36 -7.19 -9.09
CA ILE A 140 12.61 -7.28 -8.32
C ILE A 140 12.50 -8.53 -7.43
N MET A 141 13.04 -9.63 -7.94
CA MET A 141 13.35 -10.83 -7.20
C MET A 141 14.87 -10.92 -7.27
N GLY A 142 15.50 -10.97 -6.10
CA GLY A 142 16.82 -11.58 -6.00
C GLY A 142 16.73 -13.04 -6.43
#